data_AF-A0A975M6V5-F1
#
_entry.id   AF-A0A975M6V5-F1
#
_cell.length_a   1.000
_cell.length_b   1.000
_cell.length_c   1.000
_cell.angle_alpha   90.00
_cell.angle_beta   90.00
_cell.angle_gamma   90.00
#
_symmetry.space_group_name_H-M   'P 1'
#
loop_
_entity.id
_entity.type
_entity.pdbx_description
1 polymer ?
#
loop_
_entity_poly.entity_id
_entity_poly.type
_entity_poly.pdbx_seq_one_letter_code
_entity_poly.pdbx_strand_id
1 'polypeptide(L)'
;MILSEFQSRPIAAGSLGMQPSPHTLIGAQTNFYVEAREQTFDFVLLGQDLRIIATPTEYEWTYGDGTSYGPAPFAGGPLPESRWGEKTATSHVYGATGDVQASVVVHFSGEYSINGGPLVPIDGRASVPSAPQTVSVWRSTSNNVADDCLINPAGYGC
;
A
#
# COMPACT_ATOMS: atom_id res chain seq x y z
N MET A 1 -3.13 20.88 -20.98
CA MET A 1 -4.44 21.39 -20.49
C MET A 1 -5.26 20.27 -19.88
N ILE A 2 -5.63 19.20 -20.61
CA ILE A 2 -6.43 18.12 -20.01
C ILE A 2 -5.64 17.28 -18.97
N LEU A 3 -4.37 16.97 -19.24
CA LEU A 3 -3.51 16.26 -18.29
C LEU A 3 -3.34 16.99 -16.96
N SER A 4 -3.19 18.32 -16.99
CA SER A 4 -3.09 19.13 -15.77
C SER A 4 -4.40 19.16 -14.99
N GLU A 5 -5.54 19.18 -15.69
CA GLU A 5 -6.84 19.04 -15.02
C GLU A 5 -7.01 17.67 -14.38
N PHE A 6 -6.59 16.61 -15.06
CA PHE A 6 -6.58 15.26 -14.53
C PHE A 6 -5.71 15.13 -13.27
N GLN A 7 -4.46 15.60 -13.35
CA GLN A 7 -3.50 15.51 -12.24
C GLN A 7 -3.86 16.40 -11.05
N SER A 8 -4.69 17.43 -11.24
CA SER A 8 -5.20 18.29 -10.16
C SER A 8 -6.50 17.81 -9.54
N ARG A 9 -7.15 16.76 -10.11
CA ARG A 9 -8.34 16.17 -9.48
C ARG A 9 -7.96 15.57 -8.13
N PRO A 10 -8.86 15.61 -7.13
CA PRO A 10 -8.64 15.01 -5.83
C PRO A 10 -8.80 13.48 -5.89
N ILE A 11 -7.95 12.82 -6.68
CA ILE A 11 -7.91 11.37 -6.82
C ILE A 11 -7.40 10.77 -5.51
N ALA A 12 -8.14 9.83 -4.94
CA ALA A 12 -7.71 9.07 -3.76
C ALA A 12 -6.93 7.83 -4.18
N ALA A 13 -5.79 7.56 -3.55
CA ALA A 13 -5.01 6.33 -3.77
C ALA A 13 -5.74 5.06 -3.27
N GLY A 14 -6.72 5.21 -2.38
CA GLY A 14 -7.35 4.11 -1.66
C GLY A 14 -6.70 3.84 -0.30
N SER A 15 -7.22 2.84 0.42
CA SER A 15 -6.71 2.45 1.73
C SER A 15 -5.62 1.38 1.61
N LEU A 16 -4.45 1.68 2.15
CA LEU A 16 -3.35 0.72 2.33
C LEU A 16 -3.70 -0.22 3.50
N GLY A 17 -3.50 -1.51 3.28
CA GLY A 17 -3.59 -2.56 4.28
C GLY A 17 -2.31 -3.39 4.35
N MET A 18 -2.06 -3.97 5.51
CA MET A 18 -0.99 -4.93 5.74
C MET A 18 -1.51 -6.10 6.57
N GLN A 19 -0.90 -7.27 6.43
CA GLN A 19 -1.23 -8.45 7.22
C GLN A 19 0.03 -9.28 7.53
N PRO A 20 0.32 -9.59 8.80
CA PRO A 20 -0.35 -9.07 10.01
C PRO A 20 -0.15 -7.55 10.20
N SER A 21 -1.06 -6.90 10.93
CA SER A 21 -1.03 -5.45 11.24
C SER A 21 -1.25 -5.20 12.73
N PRO A 22 -0.61 -4.18 13.34
CA PRO A 22 0.50 -3.39 12.79
C PRO A 22 1.85 -4.09 12.95
N HIS A 23 1.85 -5.29 13.55
CA HIS A 23 3.05 -6.00 13.96
C HIS A 23 3.42 -7.11 12.98
N THR A 24 4.71 -7.21 12.65
CA THR A 24 5.27 -8.35 11.91
C THR A 24 6.56 -8.84 12.58
N LEU A 25 7.09 -9.97 12.13
CA LEU A 25 8.36 -10.52 12.60
C LEU A 25 9.45 -10.35 11.55
N ILE A 26 10.69 -10.12 12.01
CA ILE A 26 11.86 -10.21 11.13
C ILE A 26 11.87 -11.56 10.40
N GLY A 27 12.24 -11.58 9.13
CA GLY A 27 12.29 -12.81 8.34
C GLY A 27 10.93 -13.40 7.93
N ALA A 28 9.81 -12.88 8.41
CA ALA A 28 8.47 -13.32 8.02
C ALA A 28 7.93 -12.53 6.81
N GLN A 29 7.10 -13.18 6.00
CA GLN A 29 6.37 -12.50 4.92
C GLN A 29 5.27 -11.62 5.53
N THR A 30 5.28 -10.35 5.17
CA THR A 30 4.25 -9.38 5.51
C THR A 30 3.50 -9.03 4.23
N ASN A 31 2.22 -9.37 4.13
CA ASN A 31 1.41 -9.06 2.96
C ASN A 31 1.01 -7.59 2.97
N PHE A 32 1.12 -6.91 1.82
CA PHE A 32 0.63 -5.55 1.61
C PHE A 32 -0.37 -5.51 0.47
N TYR A 33 -1.40 -4.67 0.61
CA TYR A 33 -2.39 -4.47 -0.44
C TYR A 33 -3.03 -3.09 -0.35
N VAL A 34 -3.64 -2.61 -1.44
CA VAL A 34 -4.30 -1.31 -1.48
C VAL A 34 -5.65 -1.44 -2.17
N GLU A 35 -6.69 -0.86 -1.55
CA GLU A 35 -8.03 -0.83 -2.12
C GLU A 35 -8.23 0.42 -2.99
N ALA A 36 -7.47 0.51 -4.09
CA ALA A 36 -7.63 1.55 -5.09
C ALA A 36 -8.85 1.25 -5.98
N ARG A 37 -9.62 2.28 -6.34
CA ARG A 37 -10.82 2.15 -7.18
C ARG A 37 -10.84 3.22 -8.27
N GLU A 38 -11.54 2.91 -9.34
CA GLU A 38 -11.86 3.89 -10.37
C GLU A 38 -12.67 5.06 -9.79
N GLN A 39 -12.36 6.27 -10.24
CA GLN A 39 -12.98 7.51 -9.77
C GLN A 39 -13.39 8.37 -10.96
N THR A 40 -14.62 8.90 -10.93
CA THR A 40 -15.15 9.78 -11.97
C THR A 40 -15.27 11.21 -11.45
N PHE A 41 -14.85 12.18 -12.27
CA PHE A 41 -14.94 13.60 -11.97
C PHE A 41 -15.67 14.33 -13.10
N ASP A 42 -16.78 14.99 -12.76
CA ASP A 42 -17.53 15.85 -13.68
C ASP A 42 -17.28 17.33 -13.32
N PHE A 43 -16.96 18.17 -14.30
CA PHE A 43 -16.67 19.60 -14.09
C PHE A 43 -16.83 20.42 -15.36
N VAL A 44 -16.95 21.75 -15.21
CA VAL A 44 -17.00 22.67 -16.36
C VAL A 44 -15.63 23.30 -16.60
N LEU A 45 -15.14 23.26 -17.84
CA LEU A 45 -13.92 23.92 -18.27
C LEU A 45 -14.20 24.75 -19.52
N LEU A 46 -13.93 26.05 -19.47
CA LEU A 46 -14.15 26.97 -20.59
C LEU A 46 -15.57 26.89 -21.18
N GLY A 47 -16.57 26.67 -20.31
CA GLY A 47 -17.99 26.55 -20.71
C GLY A 47 -18.36 25.22 -21.37
N GLN A 48 -17.50 24.20 -21.30
CA GLN A 48 -17.78 22.85 -21.77
C GLN A 48 -17.91 21.89 -20.58
N ASP A 49 -18.81 20.93 -20.66
CA ASP A 49 -18.95 19.87 -19.64
C ASP A 49 -17.89 18.80 -19.88
N LEU A 50 -17.03 18.56 -18.89
CA LEU A 50 -15.98 17.56 -18.94
C LEU A 50 -16.26 16.45 -17.93
N ARG A 51 -16.01 15.22 -18.36
CA ARG A 51 -15.91 14.04 -17.50
C ARG A 51 -14.51 13.47 -17.59
N ILE A 52 -13.90 13.13 -16.46
CA ILE A 52 -12.66 12.35 -16.38
C ILE A 52 -12.93 11.07 -15.60
N ILE A 53 -12.48 9.94 -16.13
CA ILE A 53 -12.46 8.64 -15.46
C ILE A 53 -10.99 8.31 -15.14
N ALA A 54 -10.68 8.14 -13.87
CA ALA A 54 -9.35 7.81 -13.37
C ALA A 54 -9.33 6.35 -12.92
N THR A 55 -8.60 5.50 -13.64
CA THR A 55 -8.53 4.05 -13.37
C THR A 55 -7.13 3.70 -12.85
N PRO A 56 -7.00 3.04 -11.68
CA PRO A 56 -5.70 2.65 -11.16
C PRO A 56 -5.10 1.52 -12.01
N THR A 57 -3.85 1.67 -12.43
CA THR A 57 -3.20 0.75 -13.38
C THR A 57 -1.90 0.17 -12.86
N GLU A 58 -1.14 0.92 -12.05
CA GLU A 58 0.16 0.47 -11.53
C GLU A 58 0.37 0.95 -10.09
N TYR A 59 1.21 0.20 -9.36
CA TYR A 59 1.43 0.37 -7.93
C TYR A 59 2.94 0.34 -7.65
N GLU A 60 3.45 1.37 -6.99
CA GLU A 60 4.83 1.48 -6.54
C GLU A 60 4.87 1.49 -5.01
N TRP A 61 5.37 0.39 -4.45
CA TRP A 61 5.39 0.11 -3.01
C TRP A 61 6.71 0.57 -2.41
N THR A 62 6.63 1.16 -1.22
CA THR A 62 7.78 1.45 -0.36
C THR A 62 7.51 0.82 1.01
N TYR A 63 8.44 0.00 1.51
CA TYR A 63 8.21 -0.76 2.74
C TYR A 63 8.74 -0.07 4.00
N GLY A 64 9.39 1.09 3.84
CA GLY A 64 9.88 1.93 4.93
C GLY A 64 11.29 1.58 5.45
N ASP A 65 11.87 0.47 4.98
CA ASP A 65 13.23 0.02 5.32
C ASP A 65 14.26 0.30 4.22
N GLY A 66 13.92 1.20 3.28
CA GLY A 66 14.73 1.53 2.10
C GLY A 66 14.50 0.62 0.90
N THR A 67 13.65 -0.41 1.02
CA THR A 67 13.27 -1.26 -0.11
C THR A 67 11.94 -0.83 -0.74
N SER A 68 11.80 -1.14 -2.03
CA SER A 68 10.62 -0.84 -2.83
C SER A 68 10.31 -1.97 -3.81
N TYR A 69 9.07 -1.98 -4.31
CA TYR A 69 8.61 -2.90 -5.35
C TYR A 69 7.71 -2.19 -6.35
N GLY A 70 7.90 -2.46 -7.64
CA GLY A 70 7.14 -1.84 -8.72
C GLY A 70 7.87 -0.66 -9.39
N PRO A 71 7.18 0.13 -10.23
CA PRO A 71 5.74 0.03 -10.55
C PRO A 71 5.35 -1.36 -11.10
N ALA A 72 4.25 -1.91 -10.59
CA ALA A 72 3.74 -3.23 -10.98
C ALA A 72 2.21 -3.21 -11.12
N PRO A 73 1.59 -4.10 -11.90
CA PRO A 73 0.14 -4.10 -12.13
C PRO A 73 -0.66 -4.75 -10.98
N PHE A 74 -0.04 -5.03 -9.84
CA PHE A 74 -0.65 -5.78 -8.74
C PHE A 74 -0.89 -4.89 -7.52
N ALA A 75 -2.17 -4.71 -7.18
CA ALA A 75 -2.61 -4.01 -5.98
C ALA A 75 -2.44 -4.84 -4.69
N GLY A 76 -2.07 -6.13 -4.81
CA GLY A 76 -2.18 -7.11 -3.74
C GLY A 76 -3.63 -7.48 -3.44
N GLY A 77 -3.85 -8.19 -2.33
CA GLY A 77 -5.18 -8.46 -1.80
C GLY A 77 -5.13 -9.00 -0.37
N PRO A 78 -6.23 -8.90 0.39
CA PRO A 78 -6.28 -9.44 1.74
C PRO A 78 -6.21 -10.97 1.72
N LEU A 79 -5.51 -11.52 2.71
CA LEU A 79 -5.47 -12.94 3.02
C LEU A 79 -6.36 -13.25 4.23
N PRO A 80 -6.98 -14.43 4.29
CA PRO A 80 -7.53 -14.94 5.54
C PRO A 80 -6.41 -15.18 6.55
N GLU A 81 -6.73 -15.07 7.84
CA GLU A 81 -5.75 -15.14 8.94
C GLU A 81 -4.92 -16.43 8.95
N SER A 82 -5.54 -17.57 8.59
CA SER A 82 -4.86 -18.87 8.49
C SER A 82 -3.76 -18.92 7.42
N ARG A 83 -3.70 -17.94 6.52
CA ARG A 83 -2.70 -17.83 5.44
C ARG A 83 -1.74 -16.68 5.66
N TRP A 84 -1.80 -16.00 6.80
CA TRP A 84 -0.81 -14.97 7.13
C TRP A 84 0.59 -15.58 7.20
N GLY A 85 1.58 -14.88 6.62
CA GLY A 85 2.93 -15.39 6.44
C GLY A 85 3.18 -16.12 5.12
N GLU A 86 2.16 -16.32 4.28
CA GLU A 86 2.36 -16.75 2.90
C GLU A 86 2.96 -15.64 2.03
N LYS A 87 3.86 -16.01 1.11
CA LYS A 87 4.41 -15.07 0.12
C LYS A 87 3.35 -14.71 -0.92
N THR A 88 3.11 -13.41 -1.09
CA THR A 88 2.28 -12.83 -2.16
C THR A 88 3.15 -11.99 -3.10
N ALA A 89 2.58 -11.51 -4.22
CA ALA A 89 3.30 -10.66 -5.16
C ALA A 89 3.79 -9.34 -4.54
N THR A 90 3.08 -8.82 -3.54
CA THR A 90 3.34 -7.56 -2.85
C THR A 90 3.80 -7.77 -1.40
N SER A 91 4.16 -9.01 -1.04
CA SER A 91 4.70 -9.30 0.29
C SER A 91 6.15 -8.85 0.43
N HIS A 92 6.52 -8.48 1.66
CA HIS A 92 7.89 -8.07 2.01
C HIS A 92 8.39 -8.77 3.26
N VAL A 93 9.72 -8.94 3.34
CA VAL A 93 10.42 -9.53 4.48
C VAL A 93 11.38 -8.52 5.07
N TYR A 94 11.11 -8.10 6.30
CA TYR A 94 11.96 -7.15 7.02
C TYR A 94 13.21 -7.82 7.61
N GLY A 95 14.36 -7.16 7.46
CA GLY A 95 15.66 -7.65 7.96
C GLY A 95 16.04 -7.16 9.36
N ALA A 96 15.40 -6.11 9.87
CA ALA A 96 15.72 -5.49 11.15
C ALA A 96 14.45 -5.14 11.94
N THR A 97 14.57 -5.15 13.27
CA THR A 97 13.48 -4.72 14.17
C THR A 97 13.38 -3.19 14.21
N GLY A 98 12.17 -2.68 14.48
CA GLY A 98 11.90 -1.25 14.62
C GLY A 98 10.59 -0.86 13.95
N ASP A 99 10.19 0.39 14.13
CA ASP A 99 9.05 0.97 13.46
C ASP A 99 9.48 1.59 12.12
N VAL A 100 8.78 1.25 11.04
CA VAL A 100 8.99 1.80 9.70
C VAL A 100 7.65 2.25 9.09
N GLN A 101 7.72 3.14 8.09
CA GLN A 101 6.54 3.65 7.41
C GLN A 101 6.43 3.05 6.01
N ALA A 102 5.48 2.14 5.80
CA ALA A 102 5.15 1.61 4.49
C ALA A 102 4.15 2.52 3.77
N SER A 103 4.29 2.70 2.46
CA SER A 103 3.34 3.45 1.64
C SER A 103 3.31 2.94 0.21
N VAL A 104 2.25 3.25 -0.53
CA VAL A 104 2.15 2.95 -1.96
C VAL A 104 1.81 4.20 -2.75
N VAL A 105 2.46 4.39 -3.89
CA VAL A 105 2.04 5.34 -4.92
C VAL A 105 1.19 4.57 -5.92
N VAL A 106 -0.05 5.01 -6.10
CA VAL A 106 -0.97 4.45 -7.10
C VAL A 106 -0.92 5.34 -8.33
N HIS A 107 -0.62 4.74 -9.47
CA HIS A 107 -0.66 5.39 -10.76
C HIS A 107 -2.01 5.17 -11.42
N PHE A 108 -2.64 6.25 -11.86
CA PHE A 108 -3.93 6.26 -12.53
C PHE A 108 -3.76 6.66 -13.99
N SER A 109 -4.29 5.84 -14.89
CA SER A 109 -4.56 6.25 -16.26
C SER A 109 -5.89 7.00 -16.30
N GLY A 110 -5.98 8.01 -17.16
CA GLY A 110 -7.18 8.83 -17.30
C GLY A 110 -7.81 8.68 -18.67
N GLU A 111 -9.14 8.69 -18.73
CA GLU A 111 -9.91 8.95 -19.95
C GLU A 111 -10.78 10.18 -19.73
N TYR A 112 -11.04 10.97 -20.78
CA TYR A 112 -11.92 12.14 -20.69
C TYR A 112 -12.98 12.16 -21.79
N SER A 113 -14.11 12.80 -21.50
CA SER A 113 -15.20 13.08 -22.45
C SER A 113 -15.61 14.55 -22.34
N ILE A 114 -15.99 15.14 -23.46
CA ILE A 114 -16.48 16.53 -23.55
C ILE A 114 -17.94 16.50 -24.03
N ASN A 115 -18.83 17.19 -23.33
CA ASN A 115 -20.27 17.31 -23.61
C ASN A 115 -20.94 15.96 -23.89
N GLY A 116 -20.56 14.90 -23.15
CA GLY A 116 -21.10 13.56 -23.34
C GLY A 116 -20.63 12.83 -24.60
N GLY A 117 -19.57 13.30 -25.25
CA GLY A 117 -18.90 12.62 -26.37
C GLY A 117 -18.18 11.33 -25.97
N PRO A 118 -17.44 10.71 -26.91
CA PRO A 118 -16.68 9.50 -26.63
C PRO A 118 -15.58 9.74 -25.58
N LEU A 119 -15.23 8.68 -24.85
CA LEU A 119 -14.05 8.68 -23.98
C LEU A 119 -12.77 8.65 -24.83
N VAL A 120 -11.84 9.53 -24.49
CA VAL A 120 -10.54 9.64 -25.14
C VAL A 120 -9.46 9.46 -24.07
N PRO A 121 -8.45 8.61 -24.30
CA PRO A 121 -7.33 8.46 -23.37
C PRO A 121 -6.59 9.79 -23.16
N ILE A 122 -6.20 10.04 -21.91
CA ILE A 122 -5.30 11.13 -21.54
C ILE A 122 -3.86 10.60 -21.68
N ASP A 123 -3.05 11.27 -22.50
CA ASP A 123 -1.62 10.97 -22.56
C ASP A 123 -0.93 11.44 -21.27
N GLY A 124 -0.50 10.48 -20.46
CA GLY A 124 0.05 10.70 -19.12
C GLY A 124 -0.75 10.01 -18.01
N ARG A 125 -0.27 10.14 -16.78
CA ARG A 125 -0.86 9.51 -15.59
C ARG A 125 -0.89 10.47 -14.40
N ALA A 126 -1.80 10.24 -13.47
CA ALA A 126 -1.76 10.83 -12.15
C ALA A 126 -1.05 9.86 -11.19
N SER A 127 -0.22 10.38 -10.28
CA SER A 127 0.49 9.57 -9.28
C SER A 127 0.09 10.06 -7.91
N VAL A 128 -0.56 9.20 -7.13
CA VAL A 128 -1.19 9.58 -5.86
C VAL A 128 -0.61 8.70 -4.76
N PRO A 129 0.10 9.26 -3.78
CA PRO A 129 0.56 8.50 -2.62
C PRO A 129 -0.60 8.16 -1.68
N SER A 130 -0.55 6.98 -1.07
CA SER A 130 -1.40 6.63 0.06
C SER A 130 -0.97 7.39 1.32
N ALA A 131 -1.84 7.42 2.33
CA ALA A 131 -1.37 7.68 3.69
C ALA A 131 -0.37 6.57 4.08
N PRO A 132 0.74 6.90 4.77
CA PRO A 132 1.68 5.89 5.21
C PRO A 132 1.10 5.08 6.37
N GLN A 133 1.45 3.80 6.41
CA GLN A 133 1.08 2.87 7.47
C GLN A 133 2.32 2.51 8.30
N THR A 134 2.22 2.64 9.63
CA THR A 134 3.27 2.19 10.54
C THR A 134 3.31 0.68 10.60
N VAL A 135 4.52 0.13 10.46
CA VAL A 135 4.83 -1.29 10.61
C VAL A 135 5.80 -1.44 11.77
N SER A 136 5.41 -2.18 12.81
CA SER A 136 6.29 -2.50 13.92
C SER A 136 6.89 -3.88 13.72
N VAL A 137 8.20 -3.93 13.42
CA VAL A 137 8.92 -5.16 13.17
C VAL A 137 9.54 -5.67 14.47
N TRP A 138 9.08 -6.84 14.91
CA TRP A 138 9.53 -7.50 16.12
C TRP A 138 10.45 -8.69 15.84
N ARG A 139 11.13 -9.15 16.88
CA ARG A 139 11.88 -10.41 16.88
C ARG A 139 11.35 -11.26 18.03
N SER A 140 11.24 -12.56 17.80
CA SER A 140 11.11 -13.54 18.88
C SER A 140 12.49 -14.05 19.29
N THR A 141 12.76 -14.12 20.59
CA THR A 141 13.98 -14.70 21.17
C THR A 141 13.59 -15.83 22.11
N SER A 142 14.22 -16.99 21.96
CA SER A 142 14.10 -18.11 22.91
C SER A 142 15.39 -18.26 23.68
N ASN A 143 15.30 -18.44 24.99
CA ASN A 143 16.42 -18.73 25.88
C ASN A 143 16.10 -19.98 26.68
N ASN A 144 17.10 -20.82 26.91
CA ASN A 144 16.95 -21.96 27.80
C ASN A 144 17.01 -21.48 29.25
N VAL A 145 16.09 -21.95 30.08
CA VAL A 145 16.08 -21.73 31.53
C VAL A 145 16.38 -23.05 32.24
N ALA A 146 17.16 -22.98 33.32
CA ALA A 146 17.56 -24.17 34.08
C ALA A 146 16.55 -24.53 35.19
N ASP A 147 15.89 -23.53 35.78
CA ASP A 147 15.02 -23.64 36.94
C ASP A 147 13.75 -22.79 36.76
N ASP A 148 12.75 -23.00 37.62
CA ASP A 148 11.60 -22.10 37.71
C ASP A 148 11.92 -20.78 38.46
N CYS A 149 11.06 -19.76 38.32
CA CYS A 149 11.28 -18.44 38.93
C CYS A 149 11.28 -18.42 40.46
N LEU A 150 10.75 -19.46 41.10
CA LEU A 150 10.78 -19.57 42.56
C LEU A 150 12.16 -20.05 43.05
N ILE A 151 12.83 -20.87 42.23
CA ILE A 151 14.17 -21.42 42.50
C ILE A 151 15.27 -20.46 42.00
N ASN A 152 15.12 -19.91 40.79
CA ASN A 152 16.04 -18.93 40.22
C ASN A 152 15.29 -17.66 39.75
N PRO A 153 15.00 -16.72 40.66
CA PRO A 153 14.31 -15.48 40.33
C PRO A 153 15.12 -14.52 39.45
N ALA A 154 16.42 -14.80 39.20
CA ALA A 154 17.24 -14.08 38.24
C ALA A 154 17.27 -14.75 36.84
N GLY A 155 16.50 -15.83 36.65
CA GLY A 155 16.38 -16.53 35.38
C GLY A 155 15.66 -15.71 34.30
N TYR A 156 15.93 -16.03 33.03
CA TYR A 156 15.31 -15.30 31.91
C TYR A 156 13.78 -15.51 31.89
N GLY A 157 13.01 -14.43 31.96
CA GLY A 157 11.53 -14.48 31.99
C GLY A 157 10.91 -14.47 33.40
N CYS A 158 11.76 -14.43 34.43
CA CYS A 158 11.48 -13.91 35.76
C CYS A 158 11.94 -12.43 35.81
#